data_AF-A0A7C0XVE3-F1
#
_entry.id   AF-A0A7C0XVE3-F1
#
_cell.length_a   1.000
_cell.length_b   1.000
_cell.length_c   1.000
_cell.angle_alpha   90.00
_cell.angle_beta   90.00
_cell.angle_gamma   90.00
#
_symmetry.space_group_name_H-M   'P 1'
#
loop_
_entity.id
_entity.type
_entity.pdbx_description
1 polymer ?
#
loop_
_entity_poly.entity_id
_entity_poly.type
_entity_poly.pdbx_seq_one_letter_code
_entity_poly.pdbx_strand_id
1 'polypeptide(L)' 'MLDPFSLISEKAGFPPGTAVHVGEKIAERVRITLLDYDADHYELSEVDSPDVCFPYKDKPSV' A
#
# COMPACT_ATOMS: atom_id res chain seq x y z
N MET A 1 -13.64 -31.80 12.80
CA MET A 1 -12.39 -32.26 12.15
C MET A 1 -11.59 -31.01 11.83
N LEU A 2 -10.40 -30.84 12.40
CA LEU A 2 -9.57 -29.65 12.16
C LEU A 2 -8.88 -29.80 10.80
N ASP A 3 -8.85 -28.72 10.03
CA ASP A 3 -8.15 -28.69 8.74
C ASP A 3 -6.64 -28.89 8.98
N PRO A 4 -6.00 -29.92 8.38
CA PRO A 4 -4.59 -30.25 8.64
C PRO A 4 -3.62 -29.13 8.27
N PHE A 5 -4.06 -28.10 7.53
CA PHE A 5 -3.23 -26.97 7.12
C PHE A 5 -3.36 -25.72 8.00
N SER A 6 -4.23 -25.74 9.01
CA SER A 6 -4.45 -24.60 9.93
C SER A 6 -3.21 -24.16 10.73
N LEU A 7 -2.16 -24.99 10.80
CA LEU A 7 -0.90 -24.70 11.49
C LEU A 7 0.20 -24.19 10.56
N ILE A 8 0.01 -24.28 9.25
CA ILE A 8 1.00 -23.79 8.27
C ILE A 8 0.78 -22.29 8.11
N SER A 9 1.85 -21.51 8.32
CA SER A 9 1.80 -20.07 8.06
C SER A 9 1.49 -19.84 6.59
N GLU A 10 0.54 -18.95 6.30
CA GLU A 10 0.06 -18.64 4.93
C GLU A 10 1.18 -18.23 3.96
N LYS A 11 2.31 -17.74 4.49
CA LYS A 11 3.51 -17.35 3.72
C LYS A 11 4.52 -18.48 3.50
N ALA A 12 4.29 -19.69 4.01
CA ALA A 12 5.24 -20.78 3.93
C ALA A 12 5.41 -21.27 2.48
N GLY A 13 6.66 -21.46 2.05
CA GLY A 13 6.98 -21.94 0.70
C GLY A 13 7.08 -20.85 -0.37
N PHE A 14 6.82 -19.59 -0.04
CA PHE A 14 7.06 -18.49 -0.98
C PHE A 14 8.56 -18.21 -1.17
N PRO A 15 8.99 -17.83 -2.38
CA PRO A 15 10.36 -17.43 -2.63
C PRO A 15 10.68 -16.12 -1.90
N PRO A 16 11.97 -15.86 -1.60
CA PRO A 16 12.42 -14.58 -1.08
C PRO A 16 11.94 -13.41 -1.95
N GLY A 17 11.51 -12.31 -1.32
CA GLY A 17 10.99 -11.13 -2.00
C GLY A 17 9.49 -11.14 -2.29
N THR A 18 8.78 -12.23 -1.99
CA THR A 18 7.31 -12.26 -2.12
C THR A 18 6.65 -11.32 -1.10
N ALA A 19 5.86 -10.37 -1.58
CA ALA A 19 5.03 -9.52 -0.73
C ALA A 19 3.80 -10.30 -0.27
N VAL A 20 3.66 -10.52 1.05
CA VAL A 20 2.51 -11.21 1.65
C VAL A 20 1.97 -10.34 2.77
N HIS A 21 0.68 -9.97 2.69
CA HIS A 21 -0.02 -9.31 3.77
C HIS A 21 -0.40 -10.34 4.83
N VAL A 22 0.15 -10.24 6.04
CA VAL A 22 -0.11 -11.17 7.17
C VAL A 22 -0.90 -10.54 8.31
N GLY A 23 -1.50 -9.36 8.07
CA GLY A 23 -2.29 -8.65 9.06
C GLY A 23 -3.75 -9.11 9.09
N GLU A 24 -4.38 -9.05 10.27
CA GLU A 24 -5.76 -9.51 10.49
C GLU A 24 -6.82 -8.71 9.70
N LYS A 25 -6.49 -7.46 9.33
CA LYS A 25 -7.41 -6.58 8.62
C LYS A 25 -7.01 -6.48 7.15
N ILE A 26 -7.92 -6.90 6.29
CA ILE A 26 -7.92 -6.54 4.88
C ILE A 26 -8.81 -5.30 4.77
N ALA A 27 -8.30 -4.20 4.21
CA ALA A 27 -9.11 -3.01 4.01
C ALA A 27 -10.20 -3.32 2.96
N GLU A 28 -11.48 -3.10 3.31
CA GLU A 28 -12.59 -3.26 2.36
C GLU A 28 -12.45 -2.35 1.13
N ARG A 29 -11.82 -1.18 1.34
CA ARG A 29 -11.43 -0.23 0.29
C ARG A 29 -10.03 0.29 0.55
N VAL A 30 -9.16 0.21 -0.46
CA VAL A 30 -7.86 0.88 -0.46
C VAL A 30 -8.07 2.37 -0.73
N ARG A 31 -7.47 3.24 0.10
CA ARG A 31 -7.49 4.69 -0.09
C ARG A 31 -6.06 5.23 -0.12
N ILE A 32 -5.77 6.07 -1.10
CA ILE A 32 -4.50 6.79 -1.23
C ILE A 32 -4.84 8.28 -1.18
N THR A 33 -4.20 9.00 -0.28
CA THR A 33 -4.34 10.46 -0.17
C THR A 33 -3.01 11.09 -0.55
N LEU A 34 -3.04 11.95 -1.58
CA LEU A 34 -1.89 12.69 -2.07
C LEU A 34 -1.93 14.11 -1.47
N LEU A 35 -0.82 14.51 -0.87
CA LEU A 35 -0.58 15.86 -0.39
C LEU A 35 0.72 16.35 -1.02
N ASP A 36 0.63 17.36 -1.89
CA ASP A 36 1.75 18.03 -2.54
C ASP A 36 1.80 19.46 -2.00
N TYR A 37 2.94 19.93 -1.47
CA TYR A 37 3.01 21.26 -0.89
C TYR A 37 4.42 21.86 -0.90
N ASP A 38 4.46 23.19 -0.85
CA ASP A 38 5.63 24.00 -0.57
C ASP A 38 5.25 25.22 0.30
N ALA A 39 6.10 26.24 0.35
CA ALA A 39 5.85 27.46 1.13
C ALA A 39 4.66 28.29 0.60
N ASP A 40 4.36 28.19 -0.70
CA ASP A 40 3.44 29.05 -1.44
C ASP A 40 2.24 28.27 -2.03
N HIS A 41 2.31 26.93 -2.08
CA HIS A 41 1.32 26.06 -2.70
C HIS A 41 0.97 24.83 -1.85
N TYR A 42 -0.28 24.37 -1.97
CA TYR A 42 -0.67 23.02 -1.57
C TYR A 42 -1.76 22.43 -2.48
N GLU A 43 -1.73 21.11 -2.67
CA GLU A 43 -2.74 20.28 -3.30
C GLU A 43 -3.05 19.09 -2.40
N LEU A 44 -4.34 18.83 -2.12
CA LEU A 44 -4.80 17.66 -1.38
C LEU A 44 -5.87 16.92 -2.18
N SER A 45 -5.65 15.64 -2.47
CA SER A 45 -6.59 14.82 -3.23
C SER A 45 -6.60 13.36 -2.77
N GLU A 46 -7.73 12.68 -2.98
CA GLU A 46 -7.77 11.21 -2.98
C GLU A 46 -7.51 10.72 -4.40
N VAL A 47 -6.64 9.72 -4.54
CA VAL A 47 -6.28 9.13 -5.82
C VAL A 47 -6.61 7.64 -5.84
N ASP A 48 -7.03 7.15 -7.00
CA ASP A 48 -7.51 5.77 -7.15
C ASP A 48 -6.38 4.76 -7.42
N SER A 49 -5.20 5.22 -7.84
CA SER A 49 -4.04 4.35 -8.10
C SER A 49 -2.71 5.01 -7.69
N PRO A 50 -1.69 4.19 -7.35
CA PRO A 50 -0.36 4.70 -6.98
C PRO A 50 0.37 5.38 -8.15
N ASP A 51 0.03 5.04 -9.40
CA ASP A 51 0.66 5.58 -10.60
C ASP A 51 0.47 7.10 -10.71
N VAL A 52 -0.66 7.61 -10.21
CA VAL A 52 -0.96 9.06 -10.15
C VAL A 52 0.10 9.81 -9.33
N CYS A 53 0.71 9.16 -8.34
CA CYS A 53 1.73 9.75 -7.49
C CYS A 53 3.12 9.77 -8.16
N PHE A 54 3.36 9.01 -9.24
CA PHE A 54 4.71 8.87 -9.79
C PHE A 54 5.33 10.19 -10.29
N PRO A 55 4.60 11.09 -10.99
CA PRO A 55 5.15 12.38 -11.40
C PRO A 55 5.56 13.29 -10.23
N TYR A 56 4.99 13.09 -9.05
CA TYR A 56 5.27 13.91 -7.87
C TYR A 56 6.64 13.58 -7.24
N LYS A 57 7.30 12.49 -7.65
CA LYS A 57 8.64 12.13 -7.15
C LYS A 57 9.74 13.10 -7.60
N ASP A 58 9.53 13.77 -8.73
CA ASP A 58 10.52 14.67 -9.34
C ASP A 58 10.18 16.16 -9.12
N LYS A 59 9.06 16.45 -8.43
CA LYS A 59 8.66 17.83 -8.11
C LYS A 59 9.56 18.42 -7.02
N PRO A 60 9.80 19.74 -7.03
CA PRO A 60 10.56 20.44 -5.98
C PRO A 60 9.70 20.69 -4.72
N SER A 61 8.78 19.78 -4.42
CA SER A 61 7.96 19.78 -3.22
C SER A 61 8.82 19.53 -1.98
N VAL A 62 8.36 19.99 -0.82
CA VAL A 62 9.13 20.00 0.45
C VAL A 62 9.34 18.61 1.04
#